data_AF-A0A317EZ28-F1
#
_entry.id   AF-A0A317EZ28-F1
#
_cell.length_a   1.000
_cell.length_b   1.000
_cell.length_c   1.000
_cell.angle_alpha   90.00
_cell.angle_beta   90.00
_cell.angle_gamma   90.00
#
_symmetry.space_group_name_H-M   'P 1'
#
loop_
_entity.id
_entity.type
_entity.pdbx_description
1 polymer ?
#
loop_
_entity_poly.entity_id
_entity_poly.type
_entity_poly.pdbx_seq_one_letter_code
_entity_poly.pdbx_strand_id
1 'polypeptide(L)'
;MKFRIFLIIFSLIVITSIAYDNYYTTNTVSGSYCYEFPFAVPEGPSENDNLTLYENGNSKSDTWGSGIYKIKGSRITFMTHELGFQTHLYRPFFGGNLE
;
A
#
# COMPACT_ATOMS: atom_id res chain seq x y z
N MET A 1 -19.39 -8.22 35.25
CA MET A 1 -19.56 -8.87 33.92
C MET A 1 -19.19 -7.94 32.76
N LYS A 2 -19.75 -6.73 32.69
CA LYS A 2 -19.50 -5.74 31.61
C LYS A 2 -18.02 -5.37 31.41
N PHE A 3 -17.25 -5.21 32.49
CA PHE A 3 -15.81 -4.87 32.41
C PHE A 3 -14.95 -5.98 31.77
N ARG A 4 -15.26 -7.26 32.03
CA ARG A 4 -14.56 -8.38 31.40
C ARG A 4 -14.83 -8.45 29.90
N ILE A 5 -16.08 -8.19 29.50
CA ILE A 5 -16.48 -8.11 28.09
C ILE A 5 -15.75 -6.96 27.39
N PHE A 6 -15.67 -5.78 28.03
CA PHE A 6 -14.92 -4.64 27.51
C PHE A 6 -13.44 -4.97 27.27
N LEU A 7 -12.77 -5.61 28.24
CA LEU A 7 -11.36 -6.00 28.09
C LEU A 7 -11.14 -7.00 26.94
N ILE A 8 -12.06 -7.95 26.76
CA ILE A 8 -12.01 -8.91 25.65
C ILE A 8 -12.14 -8.17 24.32
N ILE A 9 -13.12 -7.27 24.19
CA ILE A 9 -13.33 -6.48 22.97
C ILE A 9 -12.12 -5.60 22.67
N PHE A 10 -11.60 -4.89 23.68
CA PHE A 10 -10.42 -4.05 23.51
C PHE A 10 -9.18 -4.85 23.08
N SER A 11 -8.95 -5.99 23.73
CA SER A 11 -7.83 -6.88 23.36
C SER A 11 -7.99 -7.43 21.94
N LEU A 12 -9.22 -7.76 21.54
CA LEU A 12 -9.52 -8.22 20.19
C LEU A 12 -9.21 -7.13 19.15
N ILE A 13 -9.60 -5.87 19.41
CA ILE A 13 -9.28 -4.73 18.54
C ILE A 13 -7.77 -4.54 18.39
N VAL A 14 -7.01 -4.64 19.49
CA VAL A 14 -5.56 -4.49 19.45
C VAL A 14 -4.92 -5.62 18.62
N ILE A 15 -5.32 -6.86 18.85
CA ILE A 15 -4.78 -8.02 18.13
C ILE A 15 -5.10 -7.94 16.64
N THR A 16 -6.34 -7.60 16.27
CA THR A 16 -6.74 -7.48 14.86
C THR A 16 -6.02 -6.32 14.17
N SER A 17 -5.77 -5.21 14.87
CA SER A 17 -4.99 -4.08 14.34
C SER A 17 -3.55 -4.48 14.02
N ILE A 18 -2.88 -5.21 14.93
CA ILE A 18 -1.51 -5.71 14.69
C ILE A 18 -1.49 -6.72 13.53
N ALA A 19 -2.45 -7.64 13.51
CA ALA A 19 -2.56 -8.63 12.43
C ALA A 19 -2.79 -7.97 11.06
N TYR A 20 -3.60 -6.91 11.02
CA TYR A 20 -3.89 -6.17 9.80
C TYR A 20 -2.66 -5.47 9.21
N ASP A 21 -1.85 -4.82 10.05
CA ASP A 21 -0.63 -4.15 9.55
C ASP A 21 0.35 -5.18 8.94
N ASN A 22 0.41 -6.38 9.51
CA ASN A 22 1.29 -7.46 9.02
C ASN A 22 0.68 -8.34 7.91
N TYR A 23 -0.60 -8.18 7.59
CA TYR A 23 -1.27 -8.99 6.57
C TYR A 23 -0.79 -8.66 5.14
N TYR A 24 -0.34 -7.43 4.92
CA TYR A 24 0.06 -6.96 3.60
C TYR A 24 1.48 -7.41 3.27
N THR A 25 1.56 -8.54 2.58
CA THR A 25 2.79 -9.11 2.02
C THR A 25 2.82 -8.92 0.50
N THR A 26 3.97 -9.15 -0.14
CA THR A 26 4.10 -9.01 -1.60
C THR A 26 3.07 -9.83 -2.36
N ASN A 27 2.75 -11.02 -1.87
CA ASN A 27 1.74 -11.92 -2.46
C ASN A 27 0.30 -11.38 -2.36
N THR A 28 0.00 -10.57 -1.36
CA THR A 28 -1.37 -10.04 -1.17
C THR A 28 -1.65 -8.80 -2.01
N VAL A 29 -0.60 -8.09 -2.45
CA VAL A 29 -0.71 -6.85 -3.24
C VAL A 29 -0.15 -7.02 -4.65
N SER A 30 0.37 -8.19 -4.99
CA SER A 30 0.78 -8.47 -6.36
C SER A 30 -0.43 -8.51 -7.28
N GLY A 31 -0.30 -7.94 -8.47
CA GLY A 31 -1.40 -7.78 -9.41
C GLY A 31 -1.16 -6.61 -10.35
N SER A 32 -2.15 -6.34 -11.20
CA SER A 32 -2.15 -5.19 -12.11
C SER A 32 -3.17 -4.15 -11.64
N TYR A 33 -2.73 -2.90 -11.61
CA TYR A 33 -3.47 -1.74 -11.14
C TYR A 33 -3.50 -0.71 -12.26
N CYS A 34 -4.67 -0.11 -12.49
CA CYS A 34 -4.83 1.01 -13.42
C CYS A 34 -5.04 2.30 -12.64
N TYR A 35 -4.36 3.37 -13.04
CA TYR A 35 -4.57 4.70 -12.50
C TYR A 35 -5.79 5.36 -13.17
N GLU A 36 -6.91 5.43 -12.45
CA GLU A 36 -8.19 5.93 -12.97
C GLU A 36 -8.51 7.39 -12.61
N PHE A 37 -7.58 8.12 -11.98
CA PHE A 37 -7.85 9.52 -11.64
C PHE A 37 -7.64 10.43 -12.86
N PRO A 38 -8.55 11.39 -13.13
CA PRO A 38 -8.55 12.19 -14.35
C PRO A 38 -7.52 13.33 -14.35
N PHE A 39 -6.60 13.36 -13.39
CA PHE A 39 -5.58 14.38 -13.27
C PHE A 39 -4.23 13.73 -12.96
N ALA A 40 -3.21 14.06 -13.76
CA ALA A 40 -1.84 13.70 -13.46
C ALA A 40 -1.39 14.48 -12.22
N VAL A 41 -0.80 13.78 -11.25
CA VAL A 41 -0.15 14.38 -10.09
C VAL A 41 1.30 14.67 -10.49
N PRO A 42 1.89 15.84 -10.13
CA PRO A 42 3.31 16.07 -10.33
C PRO A 42 4.15 14.93 -9.74
N GLU A 43 5.06 14.36 -10.54
CA GLU A 43 5.89 13.19 -10.16
C GLU A 43 5.08 11.90 -9.82
N GLY A 44 3.78 11.88 -10.10
CA GLY A 44 2.88 10.75 -9.94
C GLY A 44 2.68 9.92 -11.21
N PRO A 45 1.78 8.92 -11.17
CA PRO A 45 1.39 8.16 -12.36
C PRO A 45 0.66 9.07 -13.37
N SER A 46 0.84 8.78 -14.66
CA SER A 46 0.06 9.40 -15.73
C SER A 46 -1.39 8.91 -15.73
N GLU A 47 -2.28 9.64 -16.38
CA GLU A 47 -3.64 9.16 -16.63
C GLU A 47 -3.61 7.81 -17.36
N ASN A 48 -4.34 6.81 -16.86
CA ASN A 48 -4.36 5.43 -17.35
C ASN A 48 -3.03 4.66 -17.24
N ASP A 49 -2.13 5.07 -16.34
CA ASP A 49 -0.92 4.31 -16.03
C ASP A 49 -1.25 2.90 -15.54
N ASN A 50 -0.61 1.88 -16.12
CA ASN A 50 -0.70 0.51 -15.62
C ASN A 50 0.50 0.17 -14.75
N LEU A 51 0.25 -0.06 -13.47
CA LEU A 51 1.23 -0.56 -12.50
C LEU A 51 1.03 -2.06 -12.30
N THR A 52 2.04 -2.86 -12.62
CA THR A 52 2.10 -4.29 -12.30
C THR A 52 3.08 -4.53 -11.14
N LEU A 53 2.60 -5.17 -10.09
CA LEU A 53 3.37 -5.61 -8.94
C LEU A 53 3.54 -7.13 -8.96
N TYR A 54 4.79 -7.59 -8.95
CA TYR A 54 5.14 -9.00 -8.97
C TYR A 54 5.41 -9.52 -7.55
N GLU A 55 5.02 -10.77 -7.26
CA GLU A 55 5.20 -11.40 -5.94
C GLU A 55 6.65 -11.37 -5.42
N ASN A 56 7.62 -11.35 -6.34
CA ASN A 56 9.04 -11.30 -6.03
C ASN A 56 9.55 -9.91 -5.61
N GLY A 57 8.67 -8.90 -5.52
CA GLY A 57 9.02 -7.53 -5.13
C GLY A 57 9.48 -6.64 -6.30
N ASN A 58 9.36 -7.08 -7.55
CA ASN A 58 9.57 -6.22 -8.73
C ASN A 58 8.30 -5.44 -9.06
N SER A 59 8.44 -4.27 -9.66
CA SER A 59 7.34 -3.45 -10.18
C SER A 59 7.60 -3.00 -11.60
N LYS A 60 6.53 -2.81 -12.38
CA LYS A 60 6.57 -2.20 -13.72
C LYS A 60 5.41 -1.22 -13.86
N SER A 61 5.70 0.03 -14.22
CA SER A 61 4.72 1.08 -14.49
C SER A 61 5.00 1.67 -15.88
N ASP A 62 3.95 2.11 -16.57
CA ASP A 62 4.10 2.78 -17.87
C ASP A 62 4.78 4.15 -17.71
N THR A 63 4.59 4.81 -16.57
CA THR A 63 5.13 6.13 -16.22
C THR A 63 6.47 6.03 -15.52
N TRP A 64 6.58 5.13 -14.53
CA TRP A 64 7.78 5.02 -13.69
C TRP A 64 8.80 3.98 -14.16
N GLY A 65 8.50 3.27 -15.24
CA GLY A 65 9.35 2.22 -15.78
C GLY A 65 9.43 1.00 -14.85
N SER A 66 10.57 0.31 -14.89
CA SER A 66 10.80 -0.88 -14.06
C SER A 66 11.53 -0.54 -12.75
N GLY A 67 11.18 -1.24 -11.68
CA GLY A 67 11.75 -1.01 -10.35
C GLY A 67 11.52 -2.15 -9.38
N ILE A 68 11.75 -1.86 -8.10
CA ILE A 68 11.45 -2.75 -7.00
C ILE A 68 10.52 -2.06 -6.00
N TYR A 69 9.67 -2.83 -5.35
CA TYR A 69 8.81 -2.35 -4.27
C TYR A 69 9.01 -3.15 -3.00
N LYS A 70 8.81 -2.49 -1.86
CA LYS A 70 8.86 -3.10 -0.53
C LYS A 70 7.64 -2.70 0.27
N ILE A 71 7.10 -3.65 1.02
CA ILE A 71 5.97 -3.42 1.91
C ILE A 71 6.47 -3.46 3.34
N LYS A 72 6.05 -2.47 4.13
CA LYS A 72 6.23 -2.44 5.57
C LYS A 72 4.97 -1.89 6.20
N GLY A 73 4.19 -2.78 6.80
CA GLY A 73 2.90 -2.41 7.35
C GLY A 73 1.95 -1.93 6.24
N SER A 74 1.28 -0.83 6.56
CA SER A 74 0.45 0.01 5.68
C SER A 74 1.18 0.79 4.58
N ARG A 75 2.52 0.71 4.49
CA ARG A 75 3.30 1.48 3.51
C ARG A 75 3.92 0.59 2.43
N ILE A 76 3.69 0.94 1.18
CA ILE A 76 4.40 0.42 0.01
C ILE A 76 5.39 1.48 -0.44
N THR A 77 6.66 1.10 -0.60
CA THR A 77 7.74 1.97 -1.09
C THR A 77 8.21 1.47 -2.44
N PHE A 78 8.28 2.35 -3.43
CA PHE A 78 8.76 2.08 -4.78
C PHE A 78 10.13 2.71 -4.98
N MET A 79 11.05 1.96 -5.57
CA MET A 79 12.36 2.43 -6.00
C MET A 79 12.45 2.22 -7.51
N THR A 80 12.45 3.32 -8.26
CA THR A 80 12.44 3.31 -9.73
C THR A 80 13.88 3.43 -10.22
N HIS A 81 14.32 2.52 -11.10
CA HIS A 81 15.70 2.55 -11.58
C HIS A 81 15.91 3.66 -12.62
N GLU A 82 14.88 3.96 -13.41
CA GLU A 82 14.99 4.86 -14.57
C GLU A 82 14.90 6.34 -14.17
N LEU A 83 14.10 6.66 -13.15
CA LEU A 83 13.85 8.05 -12.74
C LEU A 83 14.63 8.44 -11.47
N GLY A 84 15.32 7.49 -10.83
CA GLY A 84 16.23 7.76 -9.72
C GLY A 84 15.55 8.33 -8.47
N PHE A 85 14.23 8.15 -8.32
CA PHE A 85 13.48 8.62 -7.16
C PHE A 85 12.81 7.47 -6.41
N GLN A 86 12.45 7.76 -5.18
CA GLN A 86 11.72 6.86 -4.29
C GLN A 86 10.37 7.49 -3.96
N THR A 87 9.29 6.76 -4.22
CA THR A 87 7.92 7.18 -3.86
C THR A 87 7.27 6.15 -2.95
N HIS A 88 6.17 6.51 -2.31
CA HIS A 88 5.44 5.60 -1.43
C HIS A 88 3.93 5.78 -1.51
N LEU A 89 3.22 4.67 -1.37
CA LEU A 89 1.79 4.64 -1.13
C LEU A 89 1.56 4.26 0.32
N TYR A 90 0.73 5.04 1.02
CA TYR A 90 0.36 4.79 2.40
C TYR A 90 -1.14 4.53 2.47
N ARG A 91 -1.52 3.40 3.08
CA ARG A 91 -2.92 3.09 3.36
C ARG A 91 -3.20 3.16 4.86
N PRO A 92 -3.83 4.22 5.37
CA PRO A 92 -4.19 4.31 6.78
C PRO A 92 -5.15 3.18 7.20
N PHE A 93 -5.03 2.73 8.45
CA PHE A 93 -6.03 1.88 9.10
C PHE A 93 -7.29 2.71 9.39
N PHE A 94 -8.48 2.15 9.15
CA PHE A 94 -9.81 2.69 9.52
C PHE A 94 -9.98 4.23 9.45
N GLY A 95 -10.72 4.71 8.44
CA GLY A 95 -11.09 6.13 8.32
C GLY A 95 -9.90 6.98 7.92
N GLY A 96 -9.32 6.69 6.75
CA GLY A 96 -8.10 7.33 6.27
C GLY A 96 -8.08 8.85 6.41
N ASN A 97 -6.87 9.43 6.42
CA ASN A 97 -6.70 10.87 6.57
C ASN A 97 -7.68 11.62 5.67
N LEU A 98 -8.62 12.31 6.32
CA LEU A 98 -9.36 13.42 5.74
C LEU A 98 -8.37 14.59 5.68
N GLU A 99 -7.42 14.53 4.77
CA GLU A 99 -6.65 15.70 4.35
C GLU A 99 -7.00 16.04 2.92
#